data_AF-A0A8T6UN57-F1
#
_entry.id   AF-A0A8T6UN57-F1
#
_cell.length_a   1.000
_cell.length_b   1.000
_cell.length_c   1.000
_cell.angle_alpha   90.00
_cell.angle_beta   90.00
_cell.angle_gamma   90.00
#
_symmetry.space_group_name_H-M   'P 1'
#
loop_
_entity.id
_entity.type
_entity.pdbx_description
1 polymer ?
#
loop_
_entity_poly.entity_id
_entity_poly.type
_entity_poly.pdbx_seq_one_letter_code
_entity_poly.pdbx_strand_id
1 'polypeptide(L)'
;MLKKLTKAIASAIEYLEASMKVASKGNDQEVSRPIWGAAADLEYALFLFSILQEESASSSWKLKSPSKDFEIHSFLTSARDLLTEAKTEIEQEELDEAHKKTWMARGYLLKLHNFFEKKQRKKKKAAKKSAG
;
A
#
# COMPACT_ATOMS: atom_id res chain seq x y z
N MET A 1 8.86 -15.85 13.22
CA MET A 1 8.36 -14.48 12.93
C MET A 1 8.69 -14.08 11.50
N LEU A 2 9.97 -14.13 11.09
CA LEU A 2 10.40 -13.80 9.71
C LEU A 2 9.59 -14.49 8.61
N LYS A 3 9.34 -15.81 8.70
CA LYS A 3 8.48 -16.52 7.73
C LYS A 3 7.07 -15.92 7.58
N LYS A 4 6.47 -15.44 8.68
CA LYS A 4 5.13 -14.80 8.65
C LYS A 4 5.21 -13.42 8.02
N LEU A 5 6.28 -12.68 8.31
CA LEU A 5 6.56 -11.37 7.73
C LEU A 5 6.78 -11.45 6.21
N THR A 6 7.67 -12.33 5.75
CA THR A 6 7.92 -12.57 4.32
C THR A 6 6.65 -12.99 3.60
N LYS A 7 5.82 -13.84 4.22
CA LYS A 7 4.53 -14.26 3.64
C LYS A 7 3.55 -13.09 3.52
N ALA A 8 3.45 -12.23 4.53
CA ALA A 8 2.59 -11.06 4.50
C ALA A 8 3.01 -10.08 3.38
N ILE A 9 4.31 -9.79 3.26
CA ILE A 9 4.83 -8.93 2.20
C ILE A 9 4.60 -9.54 0.81
N ALA A 10 4.84 -10.85 0.63
CA ALA A 10 4.57 -11.52 -0.64
C ALA A 10 3.08 -11.46 -1.02
N SER A 11 2.18 -11.70 -0.07
CA SER A 11 0.73 -11.58 -0.28
C SER A 11 0.31 -10.15 -0.63
N ALA A 12 0.89 -9.14 0.01
CA ALA A 12 0.65 -7.73 -0.34
C ALA A 12 1.09 -7.39 -1.77
N ILE A 13 2.22 -7.95 -2.23
CA ILE A 13 2.69 -7.81 -3.62
C ILE A 13 1.68 -8.43 -4.59
N GLU A 14 1.20 -9.65 -4.32
CA GLU A 14 0.20 -10.32 -5.17
C GLU A 14 -1.09 -9.50 -5.29
N TYR A 15 -1.57 -8.90 -4.20
CA TYR A 15 -2.71 -7.99 -4.22
C TYR A 15 -2.45 -6.73 -5.06
N LEU A 16 -1.26 -6.13 -4.95
CA LEU A 16 -0.88 -4.98 -5.75
C LEU A 16 -0.84 -5.30 -7.25
N GLU A 17 -0.28 -6.45 -7.61
CA GLU A 17 -0.28 -6.93 -9.00
C GLU A 17 -1.69 -7.20 -9.52
N ALA A 18 -2.57 -7.75 -8.67
CA ALA A 18 -3.98 -7.91 -9.01
C ALA A 18 -4.65 -6.55 -9.27
N SER A 19 -4.41 -5.55 -8.41
CA SER A 19 -4.90 -4.18 -8.63
C SER A 19 -4.37 -3.55 -9.91
N MET A 20 -3.10 -3.75 -10.25
CA MET A 20 -2.53 -3.28 -11.52
C MET A 20 -3.23 -3.91 -12.72
N LYS A 21 -3.42 -5.24 -12.71
CA LYS A 21 -4.13 -5.97 -13.78
C LYS A 21 -5.56 -5.46 -13.98
N VAL A 22 -6.25 -5.11 -12.89
CA VAL A 22 -7.60 -4.52 -12.95
C VAL A 22 -7.55 -3.09 -13.49
N ALA A 23 -6.58 -2.29 -13.06
CA ALA A 23 -6.41 -0.91 -13.51
C ALA A 23 -6.15 -0.82 -15.03
N SER A 24 -5.35 -1.74 -15.58
CA SER A 24 -5.10 -1.83 -17.02
C SER A 24 -6.34 -2.17 -17.85
N LYS A 25 -7.38 -2.76 -17.23
CA LYS A 25 -8.67 -3.06 -17.87
C LYS A 25 -9.66 -1.89 -17.80
N GLY A 26 -9.27 -0.74 -17.23
CA GLY A 26 -10.11 0.45 -17.09
C GLY A 26 -11.19 0.35 -16.01
N ASN A 27 -11.16 -0.69 -15.16
CA ASN A 27 -12.17 -0.87 -14.11
C ASN A 27 -11.71 -0.29 -12.77
N ASP A 28 -11.64 1.04 -12.69
CA ASP A 28 -11.21 1.76 -11.49
C ASP A 28 -12.00 1.42 -10.21
N GLN A 29 -13.25 0.95 -10.31
CA GLN A 29 -14.03 0.57 -9.13
C GLN A 29 -13.49 -0.71 -8.49
N GLU A 30 -13.07 -1.66 -9.31
CA GLU A 30 -12.55 -2.94 -8.85
C GLU A 30 -11.09 -2.84 -8.37
N VAL A 31 -10.34 -1.83 -8.81
CA VAL A 31 -8.96 -1.59 -8.36
C VAL A 31 -8.87 -1.45 -6.85
N SER A 32 -9.90 -0.89 -6.21
CA SER A 32 -9.90 -0.62 -4.77
C SER A 32 -9.91 -1.88 -3.90
N ARG A 33 -10.51 -2.98 -4.35
CA ARG A 33 -10.71 -4.18 -3.51
C ARG A 33 -9.40 -4.89 -3.19
N PRO A 34 -8.49 -5.18 -4.15
CA PRO A 34 -7.21 -5.79 -3.80
C PRO A 34 -6.30 -4.86 -3.00
N ILE A 35 -6.40 -3.52 -3.17
CA ILE A 35 -5.64 -2.55 -2.35
C ILE A 35 -5.96 -2.71 -0.86
N TRP A 36 -7.22 -2.98 -0.50
CA TRP A 36 -7.57 -3.29 0.90
C TRP A 36 -6.89 -4.55 1.43
N GLY A 37 -6.78 -5.59 0.59
CA GLY A 37 -6.03 -6.80 0.93
C GLY A 37 -4.55 -6.51 1.17
N ALA A 38 -3.92 -5.77 0.26
CA ALA A 38 -2.54 -5.34 0.42
C ALA A 38 -2.34 -4.52 1.71
N ALA A 39 -3.25 -3.60 2.01
CA ALA A 39 -3.15 -2.76 3.21
C ALA A 39 -3.28 -3.59 4.50
N ALA A 40 -4.18 -4.55 4.55
CA ALA A 40 -4.33 -5.44 5.71
C ALA A 40 -3.05 -6.24 5.96
N ASP A 41 -2.45 -6.80 4.91
CA ASP A 41 -1.20 -7.55 5.01
C ASP A 41 -0.01 -6.66 5.41
N LEU A 42 0.03 -5.40 4.97
CA LEU A 42 1.06 -4.44 5.41
C LEU A 42 0.94 -4.04 6.88
N GLU A 43 -0.28 -3.80 7.38
CA GLU A 43 -0.46 -3.50 8.82
C GLU A 43 -0.03 -4.71 9.67
N TYR A 44 -0.32 -5.93 9.22
CA TYR A 44 0.17 -7.13 9.88
C TYR A 44 1.70 -7.24 9.82
N ALA A 45 2.32 -6.99 8.67
CA ALA A 45 3.77 -6.97 8.53
C ALA A 45 4.44 -5.94 9.46
N LEU A 46 3.90 -4.72 9.53
CA LEU A 46 4.39 -3.65 10.41
C LEU A 46 4.24 -4.00 11.89
N PHE A 47 3.14 -4.66 12.27
CA PHE A 47 3.00 -5.19 13.61
C PHE A 47 4.09 -6.23 13.92
N LEU A 48 4.39 -7.16 12.99
CA LEU A 48 5.48 -8.12 13.17
C LEU A 48 6.84 -7.43 13.29
N PHE A 49 7.10 -6.37 12.51
CA PHE A 49 8.31 -5.56 12.65
C PHE A 49 8.42 -4.94 14.05
N SER A 50 7.33 -4.37 14.59
CA SER A 50 7.34 -3.79 15.95
C SER A 50 7.63 -4.80 17.07
N ILE A 51 7.37 -6.09 16.84
CA ILE A 51 7.72 -7.16 17.80
C ILE A 51 9.19 -7.57 17.63
N LEU A 52 9.71 -7.54 16.39
CA LEU A 52 11.06 -7.99 16.07
C LEU A 52 12.14 -6.96 16.42
N GLN A 53 11.81 -5.68 16.28
CA GLN A 53 12.68 -4.56 16.60
C GLN A 53 12.13 -3.95 17.89
N GLU A 54 12.61 -4.40 19.06
CA GLU A 54 12.25 -3.84 20.37
C GLU A 54 12.29 -2.31 20.32
N GLU A 55 11.12 -1.68 20.30
CA GLU A 55 10.84 -0.24 20.44
C GLU A 55 11.95 0.70 19.94
N SER A 56 12.60 0.39 18.82
CA SER A 56 13.69 1.20 18.30
C SER A 56 13.12 2.26 17.38
N ALA A 57 13.04 3.46 17.95
CA ALA A 57 12.80 4.75 17.30
C ALA A 57 11.59 4.79 16.36
N SER A 58 10.54 5.45 16.84
CA SER A 58 9.55 6.18 16.04
C SER A 58 10.28 7.08 15.02
N SER A 59 10.67 6.48 13.91
CA SER A 59 11.40 7.14 12.85
C SER A 59 10.34 7.83 12.01
N SER A 60 10.48 9.15 11.90
CA SER A 60 9.57 9.98 11.11
C SER A 60 9.80 9.76 9.61
N TRP A 61 9.53 8.55 9.13
CA TRP A 61 9.63 8.20 7.72
C TRP A 61 8.49 8.87 6.96
N LYS A 62 8.78 10.10 6.50
CA LYS A 62 7.85 10.91 5.71
C LYS A 62 7.90 10.46 4.26
N LEU A 63 6.74 10.06 3.74
CA LEU A 63 6.59 9.90 2.30
C LEU A 63 6.71 11.28 1.65
N LYS A 64 7.56 11.44 0.63
CA LYS A 64 7.57 12.68 -0.16
C LYS A 64 6.14 12.95 -0.67
N SER A 65 5.71 14.21 -0.58
CA SER A 65 4.42 14.62 -1.12
C SER A 65 4.43 14.35 -2.63
N PRO A 66 3.40 13.69 -3.19
CA PRO A 66 3.35 13.51 -4.63
C PRO A 66 3.26 14.87 -5.31
N SER A 67 3.78 14.96 -6.53
CA SER A 67 3.46 16.05 -7.46
C SER A 67 1.94 16.12 -7.69
N LYS A 68 1.49 17.22 -8.29
CA LYS A 68 0.06 17.57 -8.48
C LYS A 68 -0.75 16.52 -9.26
N ASP A 69 -0.07 15.59 -9.94
CA ASP A 69 -0.68 14.56 -10.78
C ASP A 69 -0.75 13.23 -10.01
N PHE A 70 -1.94 12.93 -9.51
CA PHE A 70 -2.23 11.65 -8.87
C PHE A 70 -2.49 10.58 -9.94
N GLU A 71 -1.56 9.65 -10.09
CA GLU A 71 -1.67 8.54 -11.03
C GLU A 71 -1.73 7.20 -10.30
N ILE A 72 -2.84 6.47 -10.43
CA ILE A 72 -3.06 5.18 -9.76
C ILE A 72 -1.93 4.19 -10.09
N HIS A 73 -1.56 4.08 -11.37
CA HIS A 73 -0.53 3.13 -11.83
C HIS A 73 0.83 3.45 -11.20
N SER A 74 1.26 4.70 -11.22
CA SER A 74 2.53 5.14 -10.60
C SER A 74 2.60 4.78 -9.11
N PHE A 75 1.50 4.98 -8.38
CA PHE A 75 1.43 4.67 -6.95
C PHE A 75 1.43 3.17 -6.66
N LEU A 76 0.70 2.38 -7.45
CA LEU A 76 0.72 0.91 -7.34
C LEU A 76 2.14 0.39 -7.62
N THR A 77 2.81 0.90 -8.66
CA THR A 77 4.19 0.52 -9.00
C THR A 77 5.15 0.87 -7.90
N SER A 78 5.09 2.10 -7.39
CA SER A 78 5.96 2.55 -6.30
C SER A 78 5.79 1.70 -5.03
N ALA A 79 4.55 1.32 -4.69
CA ALA A 79 4.28 0.46 -3.55
C ALA A 79 4.83 -0.96 -3.77
N ARG A 80 4.62 -1.55 -4.96
CA ARG A 80 5.08 -2.90 -5.28
C ARG A 80 6.61 -2.99 -5.27
N ASP A 81 7.29 -2.01 -5.85
CA ASP A 81 8.74 -2.00 -5.97
C ASP A 81 9.38 -1.91 -4.57
N LEU A 82 8.86 -1.04 -3.69
CA LEU A 82 9.27 -0.97 -2.29
C LEU A 82 9.09 -2.28 -1.54
N LEU A 83 7.97 -2.99 -1.76
CA LEU A 83 7.73 -4.28 -1.10
C LEU A 83 8.60 -5.40 -1.65
N THR A 84 8.92 -5.35 -2.94
CA THR A 84 9.88 -6.28 -3.56
C THR A 84 11.25 -6.10 -2.94
N GLU A 85 11.71 -4.85 -2.81
CA GLU A 85 12.96 -4.52 -2.12
C GLU A 85 12.94 -4.94 -0.65
N ALA A 86 11.85 -4.64 0.08
CA ALA A 86 11.72 -5.03 1.49
C ALA A 86 11.81 -6.55 1.69
N LYS A 87 11.26 -7.32 0.75
CA LYS A 87 11.34 -8.78 0.78
C LYS A 87 12.79 -9.25 0.62
N THR A 88 13.55 -8.68 -0.32
CA THR A 88 14.97 -8.97 -0.51
C THR A 88 15.79 -8.58 0.72
N GLU A 89 15.49 -7.46 1.36
CA GLU A 89 16.18 -7.02 2.59
C GLU A 89 15.93 -7.96 3.77
N ILE A 90 14.73 -8.52 3.90
CA ILE A 90 14.46 -9.57 4.90
C ILE A 90 15.33 -10.81 4.67
N GLU A 91 15.55 -11.18 3.40
CA GLU A 91 16.41 -12.32 3.04
C GLU A 91 17.89 -12.02 3.31
N GLN A 92 18.28 -10.75 3.31
CA GLN A 92 19.62 -10.25 3.64
C GLN A 92 19.80 -9.92 5.14
N GLU A 93 18.78 -10.17 5.97
CA GLU A 93 18.76 -9.82 7.40
C GLU A 93 18.81 -8.30 7.70
N GLU A 94 18.58 -7.45 6.70
CA GLU A 94 18.54 -5.98 6.80
C GLU A 94 17.14 -5.49 7.25
N LEU A 95 16.72 -5.88 8.45
CA LEU A 95 15.34 -5.71 8.92
C LEU A 95 14.90 -4.24 9.05
N ASP A 96 15.81 -3.32 9.35
CA ASP A 96 15.49 -1.89 9.50
C ASP A 96 15.11 -1.25 8.16
N GLU A 97 15.85 -1.57 7.09
CA GLU A 97 15.53 -1.09 5.75
C GLU A 97 14.25 -1.74 5.23
N ALA A 98 14.05 -3.04 5.50
CA ALA A 98 12.81 -3.73 5.14
C ALA A 98 11.59 -3.10 5.83
N HIS A 99 11.72 -2.74 7.11
CA HIS A 99 10.67 -2.08 7.88
C HIS A 99 10.35 -0.69 7.28
N LYS A 100 11.38 0.11 7.02
CA LYS A 100 11.25 1.44 6.41
C LYS A 100 10.56 1.39 5.05
N LYS A 101 10.93 0.47 4.18
CA LYS A 101 10.30 0.32 2.86
C LYS A 101 8.85 -0.17 2.96
N THR A 102 8.57 -1.09 3.87
CA THR A 102 7.20 -1.52 4.19
C THR A 102 6.34 -0.36 4.67
N TRP A 103 6.87 0.50 5.54
CA TRP A 103 6.20 1.71 6.01
C TRP A 103 5.95 2.73 4.89
N MET A 104 6.93 2.92 4.00
CA MET A 104 6.77 3.80 2.83
C MET A 104 5.69 3.26 1.87
N ALA A 105 5.66 1.95 1.62
CA ALA A 105 4.64 1.30 0.81
C ALA A 105 3.24 1.51 1.39
N ARG A 106 3.07 1.38 2.71
CA ARG A 106 1.82 1.73 3.41
C ARG A 106 1.40 3.17 3.12
N GLY A 107 2.34 4.11 3.11
CA GLY A 107 2.07 5.51 2.77
C GLY A 107 1.45 5.68 1.37
N TYR A 108 1.90 4.91 0.38
CA TYR A 108 1.31 4.91 -0.96
C TYR A 108 -0.12 4.34 -0.97
N LEU A 109 -0.36 3.23 -0.24
CA LEU A 109 -1.70 2.63 -0.13
C LEU A 109 -2.70 3.59 0.53
N LEU A 110 -2.29 4.31 1.58
CA LEU A 110 -3.14 5.31 2.24
C LEU A 110 -3.53 6.44 1.27
N LYS A 111 -2.61 6.88 0.41
CA LYS A 111 -2.92 7.87 -0.63
C LYS A 111 -3.91 7.32 -1.67
N LEU A 112 -3.75 6.06 -2.08
CA LEU A 112 -4.72 5.36 -2.95
C LEU A 112 -6.11 5.26 -2.32
N HIS A 113 -6.20 4.81 -1.06
CA HIS A 113 -7.47 4.76 -0.33
C HIS A 113 -8.16 6.13 -0.27
N ASN A 114 -7.42 7.18 0.12
CA ASN A 114 -7.94 8.55 0.16
C ASN A 114 -8.46 9.02 -1.20
N PHE A 115 -7.78 8.67 -2.29
CA PHE A 115 -8.23 9.01 -3.64
C PHE A 115 -9.57 8.32 -3.97
N PHE A 116 -9.65 6.99 -3.77
CA PHE A 116 -10.87 6.25 -4.07
C PHE A 116 -12.05 6.70 -3.20
N GLU A 117 -11.81 7.00 -1.93
CA GLU A 117 -12.85 7.52 -1.04
C GLU A 117 -13.38 8.88 -1.52
N LYS A 118 -12.48 9.81 -1.89
CA LYS A 118 -12.86 11.10 -2.47
C LYS A 118 -13.66 10.93 -3.77
N LYS A 119 -13.25 10.00 -4.65
CA LYS A 119 -13.95 9.68 -5.90
C LYS A 119 -15.36 9.15 -5.63
N GLN A 120 -15.52 8.25 -4.66
CA GLN A 120 -16.84 7.73 -4.26
C GLN A 120 -17.74 8.81 -3.66
N ARG A 121 -17.21 9.65 -2.75
CA ARG A 121 -17.97 10.77 -2.16
C ARG A 121 -18.50 11.73 -3.23
N LYS A 122 -17.69 12.06 -4.24
CA LYS A 122 -18.11 12.90 -5.38
C LYS A 122 -19.23 12.24 -6.20
N LYS A 123 -19.13 10.95 -6.51
CA LYS A 123 -20.18 10.19 -7.22
C LYS A 123 -21.52 10.22 -6.45
N LYS A 124 -21.49 9.95 -5.14
CA LYS A 124 -22.70 10.00 -4.28
C LYS A 124 -23.35 11.38 -4.25
N LYS A 125 -22.55 12.46 -4.19
CA LYS A 125 -23.06 13.84 -4.24
C LYS A 125 -23.70 14.19 -5.58
N ALA A 126 -23.13 13.73 -6.70
CA ALA A 126 -23.70 13.95 -8.03
C ALA A 126 -25.04 13.22 -8.20
N ALA A 127 -25.12 11.95 -7.78
CA ALA A 127 -26.35 11.17 -7.85
C ALA A 127 -27.51 11.76 -7.01
N LYS A 128 -27.19 12.37 -5.86
CA LYS A 128 -28.20 13.05 -5.02
C LYS A 128 -28.71 14.35 -5.64
N LYS A 129 -27.91 15.04 -6.47
CA LYS A 129 -28.30 16.27 -7.17
C LYS A 129 -29.12 16.02 -8.44
N SER A 130 -29.03 14.82 -9.02
CA SER A 130 -29.82 14.43 -10.20
C SER A 130 -31.16 13.79 -9.86
N ALA A 131 -31.43 13.57 -8.57
CA ALA A 131 -32.64 12.88 -8.07
C ALA A 131 -33.60 13.82 -7.31
N GLY A 132 -33.31 15.11 -7.26
CA GLY A 132 -34.17 16.15 -6.66
C GLY A 132 -34.22 17.36 -7.58
#